data_AF-A0A8B8FFS0-F1
#
_entry.id   AF-A0A8B8FFS0-F1
#
_cell.length_a   1.000
_cell.length_b   1.000
_cell.length_c   1.000
_cell.angle_alpha   90.00
_cell.angle_beta   90.00
_cell.angle_gamma   90.00
#
_symmetry.space_group_name_H-M   'P 1'
#
loop_
_entity.id
_entity.type
_entity.pdbx_description
1 polymer ?
#
loop_
_entity_poly.entity_id
_entity_poly.type
_entity_poly.pdbx_seq_one_letter_code
_entity_poly.pdbx_strand_id
1 'polypeptide(L)' 'MDFSNQSENAHISLSDEVLEILEAQFNKVKTLHSTDLELIAAELGVRDVDVKIWYTKRLAAWRRSQGLSDCFGQL' A
#
# COMPACT_ATOMS: atom_id res chain seq x y z
N MET A 1 -9.02 -29.15 -11.88
CA MET A 1 -9.06 -28.34 -10.65
C MET A 1 -8.54 -26.97 -11.04
N ASP A 2 -9.44 -26.11 -11.50
CA ASP A 2 -9.12 -24.77 -11.98
C ASP A 2 -9.23 -23.79 -10.81
N PHE A 3 -8.08 -23.45 -10.22
CA PHE A 3 -7.97 -22.38 -9.24
C PHE A 3 -7.73 -21.04 -9.95
N SER A 4 -8.61 -20.67 -10.87
CA SER A 4 -8.64 -19.32 -11.43
C SER A 4 -9.71 -18.52 -10.68
N ASN A 5 -9.51 -18.36 -9.37
CA ASN A 5 -10.38 -17.54 -8.53
C ASN A 5 -10.06 -16.06 -8.77
N GLN A 6 -10.96 -15.44 -9.54
CA GLN A 6 -11.55 -14.14 -9.22
C GLN A 6 -10.58 -12.95 -9.21
N SER A 7 -10.27 -12.49 -10.43
CA SER A 7 -10.13 -11.07 -10.70
C SER A 7 -11.48 -10.39 -10.46
N GLU A 8 -11.80 -10.10 -9.20
CA GLU A 8 -12.74 -9.03 -8.89
C GLU A 8 -12.04 -7.96 -8.07
N ASN A 9 -12.21 -6.75 -8.58
CA ASN A 9 -11.78 -5.48 -8.07
C ASN A 9 -12.42 -5.27 -6.69
N ALA A 10 -11.98 -6.02 -5.68
CA ALA A 10 -12.40 -5.83 -4.31
C ALA A 10 -11.89 -4.45 -3.92
N HIS A 11 -12.77 -3.47 -4.02
CA HIS A 11 -12.61 -2.14 -3.48
C HIS A 11 -12.59 -2.30 -1.96
N ILE A 12 -11.50 -2.83 -1.42
CA ILE A 12 -11.31 -3.02 0.01
C ILE A 12 -11.01 -1.63 0.55
N SER A 13 -12.05 -0.99 1.04
CA SER A 13 -11.92 0.13 1.95
C SER A 13 -11.25 -0.40 3.21
N LEU A 14 -9.95 -0.15 3.36
CA LEU A 14 -9.27 -0.32 4.63
C LEU A 14 -10.00 0.53 5.67
N SER A 15 -10.16 0.01 6.90
CA SER A 15 -10.76 0.77 8.00
C SER A 15 -9.97 2.06 8.27
N ASP A 16 -10.64 3.12 8.72
CA ASP A 16 -9.98 4.39 9.06
C ASP A 16 -8.84 4.18 10.08
N GLU A 17 -9.02 3.26 11.04
CA GLU A 17 -7.98 2.90 12.01
C GLU A 17 -6.71 2.35 11.33
N VAL A 18 -6.88 1.53 10.30
CA VAL A 18 -5.81 0.91 9.53
C VAL A 18 -5.11 1.98 8.70
N LEU A 19 -5.87 2.89 8.09
CA LEU A 19 -5.33 4.02 7.34
C LEU A 19 -4.50 4.95 8.22
N GLU A 20 -4.96 5.26 9.43
CA GLU A 20 -4.20 6.08 10.39
C GLU A 20 -2.87 5.42 10.77
N ILE A 21 -2.87 4.10 11.03
CA ILE A 21 -1.64 3.37 11.34
C ILE A 21 -0.69 3.36 10.14
N LEU A 22 -1.20 3.06 8.94
CA LEU A 22 -0.41 3.07 7.71
C LEU A 22 0.20 4.45 7.43
N GLU A 23 -0.54 5.53 7.68
CA GLU A 23 -0.06 6.90 7.54
C GLU A 23 1.01 7.24 8.59
N ALA A 24 0.81 6.86 9.85
CA ALA A 24 1.81 7.04 10.89
C ALA A 24 3.12 6.31 10.55
N GLN A 25 3.03 5.07 10.03
CA GLN A 25 4.20 4.31 9.59
C GLN A 25 4.87 4.96 8.37
N PHE A 26 4.10 5.36 7.35
CA PHE A 26 4.61 6.03 6.16
C PHE A 26 5.34 7.35 6.47
N ASN A 27 4.85 8.10 7.45
CA ASN A 27 5.50 9.33 7.91
C ASN A 27 6.84 9.08 8.60
N LYS A 28 6.99 7.95 9.31
CA LYS A 28 8.26 7.53 9.91
C LYS A 28 9.24 7.01 8.86
N VAL A 29 8.76 6.14 7.96
CA VAL A 29 9.55 5.46 6.94
C VAL A 29 8.81 5.47 5.61
N LYS A 30 9.34 6.23 4.64
CA LYS A 30 8.76 6.39 3.30
C LYS A 30 8.91 5.15 2.42
N THR A 31 9.89 4.30 2.73
CA THR A 31 10.28 3.12 1.93
C THR A 31 10.36 1.92 2.85
N LEU A 32 9.32 1.10 2.85
CA LEU A 32 9.30 -0.18 3.56
C LEU A 32 9.67 -1.31 2.61
N HIS A 33 10.39 -2.31 3.13
CA HIS A 33 10.65 -3.53 2.36
C HIS A 33 9.36 -4.35 2.25
N SER A 34 9.30 -5.25 1.26
CA SER A 34 8.16 -6.14 1.06
C SER A 34 7.80 -6.90 2.34
N THR A 35 8.82 -7.35 3.06
CA THR A 35 8.69 -8.05 4.35
C THR A 35 8.04 -7.20 5.43
N ASP A 36 8.37 -5.90 5.51
CA ASP A 36 7.75 -5.00 6.50
C ASP A 36 6.27 -4.78 6.18
N LEU A 37 5.92 -4.68 4.89
CA LEU A 37 4.53 -4.54 4.45
C LEU A 37 3.71 -5.79 4.79
N GLU A 38 4.29 -6.98 4.65
CA GLU A 38 3.66 -8.24 5.05
C GLU A 38 3.44 -8.32 6.57
N LEU A 39 4.42 -7.87 7.36
CA LEU A 39 4.30 -7.83 8.81
C LEU A 39 3.19 -6.87 9.26
N ILE A 40 3.13 -5.68 8.68
CA ILE A 40 2.08 -4.69 8.95
C ILE A 40 0.72 -5.24 8.53
N ALA A 41 0.62 -5.90 7.38
CA ALA A 41 -0.62 -6.51 6.93
C ALA A 41 -1.12 -7.57 7.93
N ALA A 42 -0.21 -8.43 8.42
CA ALA A 42 -0.53 -9.43 9.43
C ALA A 42 -0.94 -8.81 10.78
N GLU A 43 -0.25 -7.75 11.24
CA GLU A 43 -0.56 -7.03 12.48
C GLU A 43 -1.96 -6.38 12.44
N LEU A 44 -2.31 -5.81 11.28
CA LEU A 44 -3.59 -5.14 11.06
C LEU A 44 -4.71 -6.10 10.63
N GLY A 45 -4.41 -7.39 10.44
CA GLY A 45 -5.36 -8.38 9.97
C GLY A 45 -5.89 -8.12 8.56
N VAL A 46 -5.12 -7.40 7.73
CA VAL A 46 -5.46 -7.09 6.33
C VAL A 46 -4.57 -7.89 5.37
N ARG A 47 -4.89 -7.86 4.07
CA ARG A 47 -4.08 -8.54 3.06
C ARG A 47 -2.88 -7.68 2.69
N ASP A 48 -1.75 -8.33 2.43
CA ASP A 48 -0.51 -7.66 2.01
C ASP A 48 -0.69 -6.85 0.72
N VAL A 49 -1.52 -7.36 -0.20
CA VAL A 49 -1.84 -6.69 -1.46
C VAL A 49 -2.49 -5.32 -1.25
N ASP A 50 -3.39 -5.19 -0.26
CA ASP A 50 -4.11 -3.94 0.01
C ASP A 50 -3.14 -2.89 0.58
N VAL A 51 -2.26 -3.32 1.49
CA VAL A 51 -1.20 -2.49 2.06
C VAL A 51 -0.22 -2.02 0.98
N LYS A 52 0.20 -2.91 0.07
CA LYS A 52 1.08 -2.58 -1.07
C LYS A 52 0.45 -1.54 -2.00
N ILE A 53 -0.83 -1.71 -2.36
CA ILE A 53 -1.56 -0.76 -3.21
C ILE A 53 -1.64 0.61 -2.52
N TRP A 54 -1.98 0.63 -1.23
CA TRP A 54 -2.06 1.86 -0.46
C TRP A 54 -0.71 2.60 -0.41
N TYR A 55 0.37 1.88 -0.07
CA TYR A 55 1.72 2.46 0.00
C TYR A 55 2.17 3.03 -1.36
N THR A 56 1.88 2.31 -2.45
CA THR A 56 2.22 2.77 -3.81
C THR A 56 1.50 4.08 -4.14
N LYS A 57 0.19 4.15 -3.88
CA LYS A 57 -0.62 5.37 -4.11
C LYS A 57 -0.15 6.53 -3.23
N ARG A 58 0.09 6.26 -1.93
CA ARG A 58 0.53 7.29 -0.98
C ARG A 58 1.91 7.82 -1.33
N LEU A 59 2.84 6.96 -1.74
CA LEU A 59 4.18 7.35 -2.17
C LEU A 59 4.13 8.23 -3.43
N ALA A 60 3.31 7.88 -4.42
CA ALA A 60 3.10 8.72 -5.60
C ALA A 60 2.57 10.11 -5.23
N ALA A 61 1.54 10.17 -4.37
CA ALA A 61 1.00 11.44 -3.86
C ALA A 61 2.05 12.25 -3.10
N TRP A 62 2.85 11.60 -2.25
CA TRP A 62 3.94 12.25 -1.52
C TRP A 62 5.01 12.82 -2.47
N ARG A 63 5.43 12.07 -3.49
CA ARG A 63 6.40 12.57 -4.50
C ARG A 63 5.89 13.81 -5.20
N ARG A 64 4.61 13.81 -5.60
CA ARG A 64 3.96 14.98 -6.19
C ARG A 64 3.96 16.18 -5.25
N SER A 65 3.67 15.98 -3.95
CA SER A 65 3.75 17.04 -2.93
C SER A 65 5.17 17.55 -2.68
N GLN A 66 6.21 16.75 -2.93
CA GLN A 66 7.61 17.20 -2.86
C GLN A 66 8.08 17.92 -4.13
N GLY A 67 7.23 18.08 -5.15
CA GLY A 67 7.62 18.61 -6.45
C GLY A 67 8.48 17.65 -7.27
N LEU A 68 8.53 16.38 -6.89
CA LEU A 68 9.18 15.32 -7.66
C LEU A 68 8.16 14.79 -8.69
N SER A 69 8.59 14.67 -9.95
CA SER A 69 7.77 14.08 -11.02
C SER A 69 7.37 12.64 -10.67
N ASP A 70 6.17 12.26 -11.11
CA ASP A 70 5.52 10.94 -10.96
C ASP A 70 6.25 9.80 -11.70
N CYS A 71 7.57 9.91 -11.94
CA CYS A 71 8.34 8.93 -12.70
C CYS A 71 8.45 7.59 -11.93
N PHE A 72 7.40 6.79 -12.05
CA PHE A 72 7.40 5.36 -11.90
C PHE A 72 7.12 4.79 -13.30
N GLY A 73 8.15 4.31 -13.98
CA GLY A 73 8.00 3.46 -15.16
C GLY A 73 7.93 4.13 -16.54
N GLN A 74 8.91 4.96 -16.90
CA GLN A 74 9.32 5.02 -18.31
C GLN A 74 10.82 4.77 -18.40
N LEU A 75 11.16 3.49 -18.54
CA LEU A 75 12.40 3.04 -19.17
C LEU A 75 12.07 2.67 -20.62
#